data_AF-A0A7X5B273-F1
#
_entry.id   AF-A0A7X5B273-F1
#
_cell.length_a   1.000
_cell.length_b   1.000
_cell.length_c   1.000
_cell.angle_alpha   90.00
_cell.angle_beta   90.00
_cell.angle_gamma   90.00
#
_symmetry.space_group_name_H-M   'P 1'
#
loop_
_entity.id
_entity.type
_entity.pdbx_description
1 polymer ?
#
loop_
_entity_poly.entity_id
_entity_poly.type
_entity_poly.pdbx_seq_one_letter_code
_entity_poly.pdbx_strand_id
1 'polypeptide(L)'
;MLRAVLLSFVLSVFTWSNTAAADELTEFDYPLLLGDWYWFSTTEEGVESEGINYRAMNIKFNSSYHFKVRLLRTDGLIDEWDGNYDIDETTLTMNSVNQPSQQHEYVLSYNQFLLDGARFTKLAPENLPGQWRSSAIGGKDVDNSVSELKLSLRPDFLFSAQVIGKDGTRKEHKGIYYLEDDRIVLIYEDGQHDSHFKLGGDNTLTLTNKQFGMEAVMQRQ
;
A
#
# COMPACT_ATOMS: atom_id res chain seq x y z
N MET A 1 54.82 -21.46 -42.38
CA MET A 1 53.98 -22.19 -41.41
C MET A 1 54.57 -21.88 -40.04
N LEU A 2 53.98 -21.10 -39.15
CA LEU A 2 52.67 -21.23 -38.50
C LEU A 2 52.26 -19.81 -38.01
N ARG A 3 51.02 -19.39 -38.24
CA ARG A 3 50.46 -18.14 -37.70
C ARG A 3 49.90 -18.43 -36.31
N ALA A 4 50.39 -17.76 -35.26
CA ALA A 4 49.74 -17.75 -33.95
C ALA A 4 48.76 -16.57 -33.91
N VAL A 5 47.47 -16.87 -34.01
CA VAL A 5 46.38 -15.91 -33.78
C VAL A 5 45.99 -16.05 -32.31
N LEU A 6 46.31 -15.02 -31.52
CA LEU A 6 45.83 -14.89 -30.14
C LEU A 6 44.39 -14.35 -30.20
N LEU A 7 43.43 -15.25 -29.92
CA LEU A 7 42.01 -14.91 -29.82
C LEU A 7 41.74 -14.41 -28.39
N SER A 8 41.77 -13.10 -28.17
CA SER A 8 41.34 -12.51 -26.90
C SER A 8 39.82 -12.57 -26.79
N PHE A 9 39.34 -13.46 -25.92
CA PHE A 9 37.93 -13.59 -25.55
C PHE A 9 37.59 -12.48 -24.53
N VAL A 10 36.94 -11.41 -24.99
CA VAL A 10 36.40 -10.37 -24.12
C VAL A 10 35.13 -10.93 -23.48
N LEU A 11 35.21 -11.35 -22.21
CA LEU A 11 34.03 -11.58 -21.38
C LEU A 11 33.38 -10.23 -21.07
N SER A 12 32.35 -9.87 -21.83
CA SER A 12 31.38 -8.85 -21.43
C SER A 12 30.53 -9.42 -20.30
N VAL A 13 30.85 -9.03 -19.07
CA VAL A 13 29.99 -9.23 -17.91
C VAL A 13 28.79 -8.31 -18.09
N PHE A 14 27.67 -8.84 -18.57
CA PHE A 14 26.38 -8.17 -18.48
C PHE A 14 25.99 -8.14 -17.00
N THR A 15 26.30 -7.04 -16.32
CA THR A 15 25.68 -6.74 -15.05
C THR A 15 24.24 -6.33 -15.33
N TRP A 16 23.31 -7.29 -15.23
CA TRP A 16 21.91 -6.96 -15.00
C TRP A 16 21.82 -6.36 -13.60
N SER A 17 21.79 -5.03 -13.55
CA SER A 17 21.24 -4.34 -12.38
C SER A 17 19.76 -4.67 -12.33
N ASN A 18 19.37 -5.62 -11.48
CA ASN A 18 18.02 -5.66 -10.95
C ASN A 18 17.83 -4.36 -10.17
N THR A 19 17.23 -3.36 -10.80
CA THR A 19 16.64 -2.23 -10.10
C THR A 19 15.55 -2.81 -9.23
N ALA A 20 15.85 -2.97 -7.93
CA ALA A 20 14.89 -3.43 -6.95
C ALA A 20 13.67 -2.49 -6.97
N ALA A 21 12.47 -3.07 -7.06
CA ALA A 21 11.15 -2.44 -7.13
C ALA A 21 10.77 -1.64 -5.87
N ALA A 22 11.65 -0.75 -5.42
CA ALA A 22 11.44 0.08 -4.24
C ALA A 22 10.85 1.47 -4.59
N ASP A 23 11.01 1.93 -5.84
CA ASP A 23 10.55 3.26 -6.31
C ASP A 23 9.11 3.28 -6.87
N GLU A 24 8.48 2.12 -7.11
CA GLU A 24 7.20 2.06 -7.84
C GLU A 24 5.99 2.62 -7.07
N LEU A 25 5.98 2.53 -5.74
CA LEU A 25 4.78 2.88 -4.96
C LEU A 25 4.50 4.39 -4.95
N THR A 26 5.56 5.18 -4.83
CA THR A 26 5.50 6.65 -4.80
C THR A 26 5.24 7.29 -6.17
N GLU A 27 5.45 6.53 -7.24
CA GLU A 27 5.18 6.94 -8.64
C GLU A 27 3.86 6.36 -9.16
N PHE A 28 3.12 5.60 -8.35
CA PHE A 28 1.87 4.98 -8.76
C PHE A 28 0.76 6.04 -8.86
N ASP A 29 0.08 6.09 -10.01
CA ASP A 29 -0.87 7.15 -10.36
C ASP A 29 -2.18 7.11 -9.56
N TYR A 30 -2.56 5.93 -9.06
CA TYR A 30 -3.86 5.72 -8.39
C TYR A 30 -3.71 5.15 -6.97
N PRO A 31 -2.89 5.76 -6.08
CA PRO A 31 -2.47 5.17 -4.80
C PRO A 31 -3.65 4.86 -3.87
N LEU A 32 -4.77 5.54 -4.05
CA LEU A 32 -5.98 5.26 -3.29
C LEU A 32 -6.62 3.93 -3.61
N LEU A 33 -6.36 3.31 -4.77
CA LEU A 33 -6.88 1.99 -5.12
C LEU A 33 -6.16 0.88 -4.34
N LEU A 34 -4.91 1.10 -3.93
CA LEU A 34 -4.07 0.06 -3.35
C LEU A 34 -4.61 -0.50 -2.03
N GLY A 35 -4.37 -1.79 -1.81
CA GLY A 35 -4.75 -2.51 -0.60
C GLY A 35 -6.02 -3.33 -0.74
N ASP A 36 -6.59 -3.71 0.40
CA ASP A 36 -7.72 -4.63 0.51
C ASP A 36 -9.06 -3.91 0.63
N TRP A 37 -9.95 -4.24 -0.30
CA TRP A 37 -11.32 -3.75 -0.36
C TRP A 37 -12.30 -4.84 0.03
N TYR A 38 -13.30 -4.49 0.82
CA TYR A 38 -14.29 -5.44 1.33
C TYR A 38 -15.70 -5.00 1.02
N TRP A 39 -16.48 -5.91 0.48
CA TRP A 39 -17.92 -5.82 0.38
C TRP A 39 -18.55 -6.96 1.20
N PHE A 40 -19.64 -6.63 1.89
CA PHE A 40 -20.41 -7.58 2.68
C PHE A 40 -21.88 -7.49 2.28
N SER A 41 -22.52 -8.65 2.15
CA SER A 41 -23.97 -8.71 1.97
C SER A 41 -24.68 -8.08 3.18
N THR A 42 -25.79 -7.39 2.91
CA THR A 42 -26.69 -6.86 3.96
C THR A 42 -27.67 -7.92 4.47
N THR A 43 -27.70 -9.10 3.85
CA THR A 43 -28.58 -10.22 4.18
C THR A 43 -27.77 -11.48 4.48
N GLU A 44 -28.30 -12.34 5.36
CA GLU A 44 -27.68 -13.63 5.69
C GLU A 44 -27.69 -14.61 4.51
N GLU A 45 -28.69 -14.51 3.64
CA GLU A 45 -28.84 -15.34 2.43
C GLU A 45 -27.77 -15.02 1.37
N GLY A 46 -27.09 -13.88 1.48
CA GLY A 46 -26.12 -13.43 0.49
C GLY A 46 -26.78 -12.88 -0.78
N VAL A 47 -25.96 -12.74 -1.83
CA VAL A 47 -26.38 -12.38 -3.18
C VAL A 47 -26.15 -13.58 -4.10
N GLU A 48 -27.19 -13.96 -4.84
CA GLU A 48 -27.15 -15.06 -5.78
C GLU A 48 -26.46 -14.65 -7.09
N SER A 49 -25.58 -15.51 -7.58
CA SER A 49 -24.98 -15.42 -8.91
C SER A 49 -24.62 -16.82 -9.40
N GLU A 50 -25.09 -17.17 -10.59
CA GLU A 50 -24.84 -18.47 -11.25
C GLU A 50 -25.19 -19.71 -10.40
N GLY A 51 -26.23 -19.61 -9.58
CA GLY A 51 -26.70 -20.65 -8.66
C GLY A 51 -25.93 -20.74 -7.35
N ILE A 52 -25.01 -19.80 -7.08
CA ILE A 52 -24.19 -19.74 -5.88
C ILE A 52 -24.49 -18.46 -5.12
N ASN A 53 -24.65 -18.56 -3.79
CA ASN A 53 -24.90 -17.41 -2.92
C ASN A 53 -23.62 -16.95 -2.23
N TYR A 54 -23.31 -15.65 -2.36
CA TYR A 54 -22.11 -15.02 -1.80
C TYR A 54 -22.45 -14.03 -0.69
N ARG A 55 -21.72 -14.10 0.41
CA ARG A 55 -21.92 -13.22 1.58
C ARG A 55 -20.87 -12.12 1.72
N ALA A 56 -19.71 -12.28 1.11
CA ALA A 56 -18.67 -11.26 1.12
C ALA A 56 -17.77 -11.38 -0.11
N MET A 57 -17.14 -10.26 -0.48
CA MET A 57 -16.13 -10.17 -1.53
C MET A 57 -14.95 -9.37 -0.99
N ASN A 58 -13.74 -9.85 -1.27
CA ASN A 58 -12.51 -9.12 -1.07
C ASN A 58 -11.82 -8.93 -2.42
N ILE A 59 -11.35 -7.71 -2.69
CA ILE A 59 -10.51 -7.39 -3.85
C ILE A 59 -9.25 -6.73 -3.32
N LYS A 60 -8.09 -7.29 -3.63
CA LYS A 60 -6.77 -6.70 -3.33
C LYS A 60 -6.16 -6.16 -4.61
N PHE A 61 -5.69 -4.91 -4.60
CA PHE A 61 -4.86 -4.31 -5.65
C PHE A 61 -3.46 -3.97 -5.11
N ASN A 62 -2.43 -4.15 -5.92
CA ASN A 62 -1.05 -3.75 -5.61
C ASN A 62 -0.42 -2.90 -6.71
N SER A 63 0.67 -2.21 -6.39
CA SER A 63 1.36 -1.26 -7.27
C SER A 63 2.00 -1.92 -8.49
N SER A 64 2.11 -3.24 -8.53
CA SER A 64 2.57 -4.00 -9.70
C SER A 64 1.44 -4.29 -10.70
N TYR A 65 0.31 -3.58 -10.61
CA TYR A 65 -0.85 -3.74 -11.48
C TYR A 65 -1.46 -5.15 -11.44
N HIS A 66 -1.32 -5.85 -10.31
CA HIS A 66 -1.90 -7.16 -10.07
C HIS A 66 -3.06 -7.07 -9.07
N PHE A 67 -4.11 -7.84 -9.33
CA PHE A 67 -5.25 -7.95 -8.43
C PHE A 67 -5.51 -9.38 -8.01
N LYS A 68 -6.20 -9.55 -6.88
CA LYS A 68 -6.78 -10.82 -6.43
C LYS A 68 -8.19 -10.61 -5.92
N VAL A 69 -9.13 -11.44 -6.39
CA VAL A 69 -10.51 -11.45 -5.91
C VAL A 69 -10.79 -12.73 -5.14
N ARG A 70 -11.49 -12.60 -4.02
CA ARG A 70 -12.01 -13.71 -3.22
C ARG A 70 -13.49 -13.50 -2.95
N LEU A 71 -14.29 -14.51 -3.27
CA LEU A 71 -15.71 -14.55 -2.96
C LEU A 71 -15.98 -15.57 -1.87
N LEU A 72 -16.56 -15.11 -0.76
CA LEU A 72 -16.97 -15.97 0.33
C LEU A 72 -18.41 -16.41 0.10
N ARG A 73 -18.59 -17.70 -0.14
CA ARG A 73 -19.90 -18.32 -0.28
C ARG A 73 -20.60 -18.47 1.07
N THR A 74 -21.92 -18.59 1.03
CA THR A 74 -22.76 -18.84 2.22
C THR A 74 -22.49 -20.20 2.87
N ASP A 75 -22.08 -21.20 2.09
CA ASP A 75 -21.63 -22.51 2.57
C ASP A 75 -20.21 -22.52 3.15
N GLY A 76 -19.53 -21.37 3.15
CA GLY A 76 -18.19 -21.19 3.71
C GLY A 76 -17.04 -21.51 2.75
N LEU A 77 -17.32 -21.96 1.53
CA LEU A 77 -16.30 -22.11 0.50
C LEU A 77 -15.83 -20.75 -0.04
N ILE A 78 -14.63 -20.72 -0.61
CA ILE A 78 -14.03 -19.52 -1.19
C ILE A 78 -13.71 -19.79 -2.65
N ASP A 79 -14.27 -18.95 -3.53
CA ASP A 79 -13.85 -18.87 -4.92
C ASP A 79 -12.80 -17.77 -5.05
N GLU A 80 -11.68 -18.05 -5.72
CA GLU A 80 -10.55 -17.11 -5.85
C GLU A 80 -10.05 -17.08 -7.29
N TRP A 81 -9.73 -15.88 -7.77
CA TRP A 81 -8.98 -15.68 -9.01
C TRP A 81 -8.12 -14.42 -8.92
N ASP A 82 -7.16 -14.32 -9.82
CA ASP A 82 -6.21 -13.22 -9.89
C ASP A 82 -5.83 -12.90 -11.34
N GLY A 83 -5.20 -11.74 -11.51
CA GLY A 83 -4.90 -11.23 -12.84
C GLY A 83 -4.22 -9.88 -12.79
N ASN A 84 -4.13 -9.24 -13.96
CA ASN A 84 -3.59 -7.90 -14.08
C ASN A 84 -4.72 -6.90 -14.32
N TYR A 85 -4.55 -5.68 -13.83
CA TYR A 85 -5.49 -4.60 -14.06
C TYR A 85 -4.84 -3.42 -14.77
N ASP A 86 -5.67 -2.64 -15.45
CA ASP A 86 -5.36 -1.31 -15.96
C ASP A 86 -6.46 -0.37 -15.47
N ILE A 87 -6.11 0.89 -15.19
CA ILE A 87 -7.02 1.85 -14.58
C ILE A 87 -6.79 3.26 -15.13
N ASP A 88 -7.89 3.93 -15.44
CA ASP A 88 -7.93 5.35 -15.74
C ASP A 88 -8.83 6.09 -14.74
N GLU A 89 -9.16 7.36 -14.99
CA GLU A 89 -9.99 8.19 -14.09
C GLU A 89 -11.38 7.63 -13.78
N THR A 90 -11.93 6.75 -14.63
CA THR A 90 -13.33 6.29 -14.55
C THR A 90 -13.51 4.79 -14.75
N THR A 91 -12.52 4.14 -15.36
CA THR A 91 -12.60 2.76 -15.82
C THR A 91 -11.52 1.92 -15.16
N LEU A 92 -11.93 0.75 -14.66
CA LEU A 92 -11.04 -0.34 -14.25
C LEU A 92 -11.20 -1.50 -15.24
N THR A 93 -10.09 -1.93 -15.85
CA THR A 93 -10.04 -3.10 -16.71
C THR A 93 -9.32 -4.24 -15.99
N MET A 94 -9.96 -5.41 -15.86
CA MET A 94 -9.42 -6.59 -15.18
C MET A 94 -9.26 -7.76 -16.15
N ASN A 95 -8.05 -8.34 -16.19
CA ASN A 95 -7.68 -9.42 -17.11
C ASN A 95 -7.18 -10.65 -16.35
N SER A 96 -7.85 -11.80 -16.49
CA SER A 96 -7.45 -13.07 -15.87
C SER A 96 -7.21 -14.15 -16.93
N VAL A 97 -6.31 -15.11 -16.65
CA VAL A 97 -5.81 -16.10 -17.64
C VAL A 97 -6.92 -16.99 -18.26
N ASN A 98 -8.09 -17.10 -17.63
CA ASN A 98 -9.22 -17.92 -18.12
C ASN A 98 -10.58 -17.21 -18.03
N GLN A 99 -10.60 -15.89 -18.02
CA GLN A 99 -11.84 -15.10 -18.02
C GLN A 99 -11.78 -14.06 -19.14
N PRO A 100 -12.92 -13.68 -19.74
CA PRO A 100 -12.95 -12.53 -20.63
C PRO A 100 -12.46 -11.28 -19.88
N SER A 101 -11.84 -10.35 -20.61
CA SER A 101 -11.51 -9.04 -20.07
C SER A 101 -12.78 -8.37 -19.56
N GLN A 102 -12.73 -7.85 -18.33
CA GLN A 102 -13.86 -7.19 -17.68
C GLN A 102 -13.54 -5.71 -17.57
N GLN A 103 -14.50 -4.86 -17.92
CA GLN A 103 -14.39 -3.42 -17.82
C GLN A 103 -15.50 -2.91 -16.92
N HIS A 104 -15.12 -2.13 -15.91
CA HIS A 104 -16.01 -1.67 -14.86
C HIS A 104 -15.94 -0.15 -14.71
N GLU A 105 -17.09 0.47 -14.50
CA GLU A 105 -17.13 1.85 -14.04
C GLU A 105 -16.87 1.89 -12.54
N TYR A 106 -16.07 2.87 -12.10
CA TYR A 106 -15.78 3.00 -10.68
C TYR A 106 -15.80 4.44 -10.17
N VAL A 107 -16.00 4.56 -8.86
CA VAL A 107 -15.79 5.81 -8.12
C VAL A 107 -14.98 5.51 -6.88
N LEU A 108 -13.88 6.25 -6.69
CA LEU A 108 -12.93 6.01 -5.61
C LEU A 108 -12.85 7.21 -4.66
N SER A 109 -12.82 6.92 -3.37
CA SER A 109 -12.38 7.82 -2.31
C SER A 109 -11.26 7.15 -1.51
N TYR A 110 -10.71 7.83 -0.51
CA TYR A 110 -9.65 7.28 0.33
C TYR A 110 -10.04 6.01 1.11
N ASN A 111 -11.33 5.79 1.35
CA ASN A 111 -11.83 4.61 2.09
C ASN A 111 -13.04 3.91 1.47
N GLN A 112 -13.58 4.40 0.34
CA GLN A 112 -14.69 3.78 -0.38
C GLN A 112 -14.34 3.56 -1.84
N PHE A 113 -14.75 2.41 -2.36
CA PHE A 113 -14.60 2.04 -3.76
C PHE A 113 -15.95 1.53 -4.26
N LEU A 114 -16.58 2.27 -5.15
CA LEU A 114 -17.82 1.87 -5.80
C LEU A 114 -17.44 1.22 -7.13
N LEU A 115 -17.81 -0.04 -7.34
CA LEU A 115 -17.54 -0.81 -8.55
C LEU A 115 -18.87 -1.37 -9.05
N ASP A 116 -19.33 -0.96 -10.24
CA ASP A 116 -20.63 -1.34 -10.81
C ASP A 116 -21.81 -1.22 -9.82
N GLY A 117 -21.78 -0.19 -8.97
CA GLY A 117 -22.80 0.06 -7.95
C GLY A 117 -22.62 -0.70 -6.64
N ALA A 118 -21.70 -1.67 -6.56
CA ALA A 118 -21.34 -2.35 -5.31
C ALA A 118 -20.35 -1.49 -4.50
N ARG A 119 -20.67 -1.22 -3.22
CA ARG A 119 -19.85 -0.36 -2.35
C ARG A 119 -18.89 -1.18 -1.51
N PHE A 120 -17.60 -1.07 -1.82
CA PHE A 120 -16.51 -1.63 -1.03
C PHE A 120 -15.97 -0.61 -0.04
N THR A 121 -15.46 -1.10 1.08
CA THR A 121 -14.80 -0.31 2.12
C THR A 121 -13.40 -0.83 2.36
N LYS A 122 -12.43 0.10 2.49
CA LYS A 122 -11.06 -0.24 2.89
C LYS A 122 -11.00 -0.39 4.41
N LEU A 123 -10.31 -1.42 4.90
CA LEU A 123 -10.14 -1.66 6.34
C LEU A 123 -8.69 -1.43 6.74
N ALA A 124 -8.46 -0.56 7.72
CA ALA A 124 -7.13 -0.39 8.29
C ALA A 124 -6.72 -1.64 9.09
N PRO A 125 -5.44 -2.05 9.08
CA PRO A 125 -4.94 -3.14 9.88
C PRO A 125 -5.27 -2.95 11.36
N GLU A 126 -5.58 -4.06 12.02
CA GLU A 126 -5.79 -4.05 13.46
C GLU A 126 -4.54 -3.50 14.17
N ASN A 127 -4.74 -2.61 15.15
CA ASN A 127 -3.67 -2.01 15.92
C ASN A 127 -2.69 -1.11 15.14
N LEU A 128 -2.96 -0.68 13.90
CA LEU A 128 -2.21 0.41 13.28
C LEU A 128 -2.80 1.80 13.60
N PRO A 129 -4.12 2.04 13.47
CA PRO A 129 -4.71 3.31 13.86
C PRO A 129 -4.45 3.64 15.33
N GLY A 130 -4.24 4.92 15.63
CA GLY A 130 -3.96 5.39 16.97
C GLY A 130 -3.13 6.66 16.99
N GLN A 131 -2.85 7.11 18.21
CA GLN A 131 -1.92 8.20 18.49
C GLN A 131 -0.56 7.60 18.83
N TRP A 132 0.47 8.04 18.14
CA TRP A 132 1.83 7.57 18.25
C TRP A 132 2.75 8.74 18.56
N ARG A 133 3.66 8.55 19.51
CA ARG A 133 4.65 9.56 19.90
C ARG A 133 6.04 8.94 19.85
N SER A 134 6.98 9.62 19.20
CA SER A 134 8.36 9.14 19.12
C SER A 134 8.99 9.02 20.50
N SER A 135 9.56 7.85 20.77
CA SER A 135 10.47 7.58 21.89
C SER A 135 11.92 7.71 21.47
N ALA A 136 12.23 7.41 20.20
CA ALA A 136 13.52 7.62 19.59
C ALA A 136 13.33 8.01 18.12
N ILE A 137 14.17 8.93 17.65
CA ILE A 137 14.29 9.30 16.24
C ILE A 137 15.78 9.31 15.93
N GLY A 138 16.18 8.62 14.86
CA GLY A 138 17.59 8.53 14.48
C GLY A 138 17.74 8.24 13.01
N GLY A 139 18.94 8.41 12.48
CA GLY A 139 19.21 8.20 11.06
C GLY A 139 20.30 9.10 10.52
N LYS A 140 20.71 8.85 9.28
CA LYS A 140 21.77 9.64 8.63
C LYS A 140 21.30 11.04 8.23
N ASP A 141 20.06 11.14 7.75
CA ASP A 141 19.47 12.41 7.29
C ASP A 141 18.39 12.95 8.26
N VAL A 142 18.37 12.45 9.50
CA VAL A 142 17.52 13.06 10.52
C VAL A 142 18.16 14.36 10.96
N ASP A 143 17.43 15.46 10.78
CA ASP A 143 17.87 16.74 11.31
C ASP A 143 17.99 16.64 12.84
N ASN A 144 19.20 16.88 13.34
CA ASN A 144 19.52 16.91 14.76
C ASN A 144 18.69 17.95 15.53
N SER A 145 18.00 18.86 14.83
CA SER A 145 17.06 19.82 15.41
C SER A 145 15.73 19.18 15.83
N VAL A 146 15.36 18.00 15.33
CA VAL A 146 14.10 17.33 15.68
C VAL A 146 14.18 16.77 17.10
N SER A 147 13.22 17.16 17.93
CA SER A 147 13.09 16.68 19.32
C SER A 147 11.99 15.64 19.47
N GLU A 148 10.92 15.75 18.67
CA GLU A 148 9.73 14.93 18.82
C GLU A 148 8.97 14.80 17.51
N LEU A 149 8.40 13.62 17.26
CA LEU A 149 7.45 13.32 16.20
C LEU A 149 6.19 12.74 16.82
N LYS A 150 5.03 13.31 16.49
CA LYS A 150 3.72 12.72 16.77
C LYS A 150 3.06 12.31 15.47
N LEU A 151 2.42 11.15 15.47
CA LEU A 151 1.67 10.64 14.33
C LEU A 151 0.30 10.16 14.81
N SER A 152 -0.75 10.70 14.23
CA SER A 152 -2.13 10.26 14.40
C SER A 152 -2.56 9.54 13.14
N LEU A 153 -2.84 8.24 13.23
CA LEU A 153 -3.42 7.45 12.13
C LEU A 153 -4.87 7.14 12.46
N ARG A 154 -5.80 7.55 11.61
CA ARG A 154 -7.23 7.27 11.78
C ARG A 154 -7.65 6.03 10.97
N PRO A 155 -8.63 5.24 11.44
CA PRO A 155 -9.09 4.03 10.74
C PRO A 155 -9.69 4.31 9.35
N ASP A 156 -10.06 5.56 9.06
CA ASP A 156 -10.54 6.03 7.76
C ASP A 156 -9.41 6.59 6.88
N PHE A 157 -8.16 6.18 7.09
CA PHE A 157 -7.00 6.50 6.25
C PHE A 157 -6.59 7.98 6.22
N LEU A 158 -7.07 8.77 7.18
CA LEU A 158 -6.58 10.13 7.42
C LEU A 158 -5.43 10.13 8.43
N PHE A 159 -4.46 11.03 8.25
CA PHE A 159 -3.39 11.22 9.23
C PHE A 159 -3.15 12.69 9.61
N SER A 160 -2.51 12.88 10.76
CA SER A 160 -1.81 14.11 11.12
C SER A 160 -0.43 13.74 11.67
N ALA A 161 0.62 14.39 11.19
CA ALA A 161 1.98 14.27 11.67
C ALA A 161 2.46 15.63 12.18
N GLN A 162 3.03 15.67 13.39
CA GLN A 162 3.59 16.88 13.98
C GLN A 162 5.06 16.66 14.31
N VAL A 163 5.93 17.46 13.72
CA VAL A 163 7.37 17.51 14.02
C VAL A 163 7.63 18.70 14.93
N ILE A 164 8.33 18.48 16.04
CA ILE A 164 8.68 19.51 17.01
C ILE A 164 10.20 19.64 17.07
N GLY A 165 10.71 20.82 16.75
CA GLY A 165 12.12 21.17 16.86
C GLY A 165 12.56 21.44 18.31
N LYS A 166 13.85 21.34 18.58
CA LYS A 166 14.47 21.65 19.89
C LYS A 166 14.32 23.12 20.29
N ASP A 167 14.12 24.00 19.33
CA ASP A 167 13.83 25.42 19.52
C ASP A 167 12.33 25.70 19.78
N GLY A 168 11.49 24.66 19.79
CA GLY A 168 10.05 24.77 19.98
C GLY A 168 9.26 25.03 18.69
N THR A 169 9.92 25.11 17.52
CA THR A 169 9.24 25.20 16.22
C THR A 169 8.39 23.95 15.98
N ARG A 170 7.27 24.13 15.29
CA ARG A 170 6.32 23.04 14.99
C ARG A 170 5.95 23.08 13.52
N LYS A 171 6.07 21.92 12.86
CA LYS A 171 5.52 21.69 11.52
C LYS A 171 4.44 20.62 11.63
N GLU A 172 3.28 20.86 11.04
CA GLU A 172 2.18 19.90 11.00
C GLU A 172 1.87 19.56 9.54
N HIS A 173 1.74 18.26 9.25
CA HIS A 173 1.26 17.73 7.99
C HIS A 173 -0.03 16.98 8.23
N LYS A 174 -1.01 17.16 7.34
CA LYS A 174 -2.27 16.42 7.34
C LYS A 174 -2.52 15.92 5.94
N GLY A 175 -3.16 14.76 5.85
CA GLY A 175 -3.53 14.20 4.58
C GLY A 175 -4.05 12.79 4.74
N ILE A 176 -3.74 11.97 3.73
CA ILE A 176 -4.18 10.59 3.63
C ILE A 176 -2.99 9.66 3.70
N TYR A 177 -3.20 8.44 4.19
CA TYR A 177 -2.20 7.39 4.10
C TYR A 177 -2.76 6.17 3.39
N TYR A 178 -1.90 5.43 2.71
CA TYR A 178 -2.23 4.14 2.16
C TYR A 178 -1.15 3.13 2.52
N LEU A 179 -1.50 1.86 2.39
CA LEU A 179 -0.69 0.74 2.84
C LEU A 179 -0.53 -0.25 1.70
N GLU A 180 0.67 -0.79 1.58
CA GLU A 180 0.95 -1.94 0.75
C GLU A 180 1.93 -2.83 1.49
N ASP A 181 1.48 -4.04 1.82
CA ASP A 181 2.24 -5.00 2.63
C ASP A 181 2.77 -4.38 3.94
N ASP A 182 4.09 -4.19 4.08
CA ASP A 182 4.72 -3.55 5.24
C ASP A 182 5.09 -2.08 5.00
N ARG A 183 4.61 -1.47 3.92
CA ARG A 183 4.83 -0.06 3.59
C ARG A 183 3.63 0.80 3.97
N ILE A 184 3.94 1.99 4.46
CA ILE A 184 2.99 3.07 4.68
C ILE A 184 3.49 4.30 3.92
N VAL A 185 2.60 4.90 3.14
CA VAL A 185 2.87 6.16 2.46
C VAL A 185 1.91 7.22 2.95
N LEU A 186 2.45 8.36 3.38
CA LEU A 186 1.71 9.53 3.83
C LEU A 186 1.72 10.55 2.69
N ILE A 187 0.55 10.92 2.15
CA ILE A 187 0.40 11.96 1.11
C ILE A 187 -0.21 13.21 1.73
N TYR A 188 0.40 14.36 1.51
CA TYR A 188 -0.04 15.66 2.00
C TYR A 188 0.24 16.76 0.97
N GLU A 189 -0.23 17.99 1.23
CA GLU A 189 -0.27 19.07 0.23
C GLU A 189 1.09 19.39 -0.42
N ASP A 190 2.18 19.39 0.36
CA ASP A 190 3.54 19.71 -0.09
C ASP A 190 4.44 18.49 -0.36
N GLY A 191 3.88 17.27 -0.41
CA GLY A 191 4.64 16.08 -0.80
C GLY A 191 4.14 14.77 -0.23
N GLN A 192 5.02 13.78 -0.23
CA GLN A 192 4.74 12.46 0.30
C GLN A 192 5.91 11.90 1.09
N HIS A 193 5.60 10.96 1.99
CA HIS A 193 6.57 10.27 2.81
C HIS A 193 6.30 8.77 2.82
N ASP A 194 7.25 7.97 2.34
CA ASP A 194 7.22 6.51 2.39
C ASP A 194 7.98 6.01 3.62
N SER A 195 7.49 4.94 4.25
CA SER A 195 8.24 4.18 5.25
C SER A 195 7.81 2.72 5.25
N HIS A 196 8.73 1.83 5.59
CA HIS A 196 8.34 0.52 6.12
C HIS A 196 7.84 0.69 7.57
N PHE A 197 6.77 0.00 7.93
CA PHE A 197 6.24 -0.01 9.29
C PHE A 197 6.29 -1.40 9.91
N LYS A 198 6.50 -1.44 11.23
CA LYS A 198 6.42 -2.67 12.03
C LYS A 198 5.70 -2.39 13.33
N LEU A 199 4.66 -3.17 13.62
CA LEU A 199 3.97 -3.16 14.90
C LEU A 199 4.61 -4.18 15.86
N GLY A 200 5.04 -3.70 17.03
CA GLY A 200 5.50 -4.52 18.14
C GLY A 200 4.33 -4.91 19.06
N GLY A 201 4.43 -6.09 19.69
CA GLY A 201 3.43 -6.56 20.66
C GLY A 201 3.35 -5.74 21.96
N ASP A 202 4.27 -4.80 22.14
CA ASP A 202 4.38 -3.87 23.27
C ASP A 202 3.79 -2.48 22.96
N ASN A 203 2.89 -2.37 21.97
CA ASN A 203 2.34 -1.11 21.48
C ASN A 203 3.42 -0.15 20.94
N THR A 204 4.43 -0.72 20.28
CA THR A 204 5.45 0.04 19.56
C THR A 204 5.14 0.06 18.06
N LEU A 205 5.32 1.21 17.42
CA LEU A 205 5.34 1.35 15.97
C LEU A 205 6.75 1.80 15.55
N THR A 206 7.43 0.98 14.76
CA THR A 206 8.70 1.37 14.13
C THR A 206 8.43 1.80 12.70
N LEU A 207 8.89 2.99 12.33
CA LEU A 207 8.88 3.48 10.96
C LEU A 207 10.33 3.57 10.46
N THR A 208 10.61 3.00 9.30
CA THR A 208 11.94 2.99 8.69
C THR A 208 11.86 3.46 7.24
N ASN A 209 12.49 4.59 6.94
CA ASN A 209 12.72 5.04 5.57
C ASN A 209 14.17 4.75 5.18
N LYS A 210 14.37 3.83 4.24
CA LYS A 210 15.72 3.42 3.80
C LYS A 210 16.40 4.45 2.90
N GLN A 211 15.63 5.23 2.13
CA GLN A 211 16.15 6.21 1.18
C GLN A 211 16.88 7.36 1.89
N PHE A 212 16.29 7.88 2.97
CA PHE A 212 16.84 8.94 3.81
C PHE A 212 17.53 8.39 5.07
N GLY A 213 17.57 7.06 5.21
CA GLY A 213 18.15 6.36 6.35
C GLY A 213 17.59 6.81 7.70
N MET A 214 16.28 7.09 7.76
CA MET A 214 15.56 7.54 8.96
C MET A 214 14.85 6.37 9.63
N GLU A 215 14.90 6.33 10.96
CA GLU A 215 14.15 5.42 11.80
C GLU A 215 13.46 6.20 12.93
N ALA A 216 12.18 5.93 13.14
CA ALA A 216 11.41 6.44 14.26
C ALA A 216 10.78 5.28 15.03
N VAL A 217 11.10 5.19 16.32
CA VAL A 217 10.45 4.24 17.24
C VAL A 217 9.41 5.00 18.04
N MET A 218 8.15 4.65 17.83
CA MET A 218 7.00 5.34 18.39
C MET A 218 6.28 4.47 19.43
N GLN A 219 5.76 5.11 20.47
CA GLN A 219 4.94 4.50 21.51
C GLN A 219 3.50 4.96 21.35
N ARG A 220 2.56 4.03 21.53
CA ARG A 220 1.12 4.36 21.55
C ARG A 220 0.79 5.23 22.76
N GLN A 221 -0.07 6.22 22.56
CA GLN A 221 -0.64 7.05 23.63
C GLN A 221 -2.01 6.56 24.08
#